data_AF-A0A6P2SU42-F1
#
_entry.id   AF-A0A6P2SU42-F1
#
_cell.length_a   1.000
_cell.length_b   1.000
_cell.length_c   1.000
_cell.angle_alpha   90.00
_cell.angle_beta   90.00
_cell.angle_gamma   90.00
#
_symmetry.space_group_name_H-M   'P 1'
#
loop_
_entity.id
_entity.type
_entity.pdbx_description
1 polymer ?
#
loop_
_entity_poly.entity_id
_entity_poly.type
_entity_poly.pdbx_seq_one_letter_code
_entity_poly.pdbx_strand_id
1 'polypeptide(L)'
;MLRRAVFISGMSVSLAVSMTAIADTTSDEAGTEYQRLTAPRVMSDDLVPDCPLDGAPSCLKVFVDRADARLNLLYQGLLQQLNADPGVKQALITSERRWIAFRDANCRVPSAYYRGAMHDYKVQDCLLDLTKRRAEALRKFAWTDQMLTGLNLGK
;
A
#
# COMPACT_ATOMS: atom_id res chain seq x y z
N MET A 1 25.67 71.56 -9.36
CA MET A 1 25.05 72.36 -10.44
C MET A 1 24.60 71.37 -11.52
N LEU A 2 23.32 70.98 -11.60
CA LEU A 2 22.29 71.47 -12.55
C LEU A 2 22.78 71.34 -14.02
N ARG A 3 22.22 70.53 -14.93
CA ARG A 3 20.81 70.46 -15.38
C ARG A 3 20.52 69.22 -16.24
N ARG A 4 19.21 68.95 -16.37
CA ARG A 4 18.46 67.85 -17.02
C ARG A 4 18.62 67.71 -18.54
N ALA A 5 18.36 66.49 -19.04
CA ALA A 5 17.53 66.24 -20.24
C ALA A 5 16.71 64.95 -20.06
N VAL A 6 15.52 64.90 -20.66
CA VAL A 6 14.35 64.03 -20.37
C VAL A 6 14.15 62.98 -21.50
N PHE A 7 13.25 62.01 -21.25
CA PHE A 7 12.41 61.22 -22.21
C PHE A 7 13.04 59.89 -22.72
N ILE A 8 12.39 58.71 -22.80
CA ILE A 8 10.99 58.25 -22.88
C ILE A 8 10.89 56.76 -22.42
N SER A 9 9.75 56.41 -21.79
CA SER A 9 9.02 55.12 -21.76
C SER A 9 9.75 53.78 -21.58
N GLY A 10 9.40 53.11 -20.48
CA GLY A 10 9.57 51.68 -20.29
C GLY A 10 8.92 51.23 -19.00
N MET A 11 7.59 51.03 -19.00
CA MET A 11 6.88 50.41 -17.87
C MET A 11 7.35 48.96 -17.72
N SER A 12 8.37 48.73 -16.90
CA SER A 12 8.69 47.39 -16.41
C SER A 12 7.69 47.01 -15.33
N VAL A 13 6.65 46.26 -15.71
CA VAL A 13 5.80 45.56 -14.76
C VAL A 13 6.63 44.43 -14.16
N SER A 14 7.16 44.67 -12.96
CA SER A 14 7.79 43.61 -12.16
C SER A 14 6.68 42.72 -11.60
N LEU A 15 6.42 41.59 -12.27
CA LEU A 15 5.61 40.51 -11.70
C LEU A 15 6.41 39.86 -10.57
N ALA A 16 6.07 40.18 -9.33
CA ALA A 16 6.46 39.36 -8.19
C ALA A 16 5.73 38.01 -8.34
N VAL A 17 6.47 36.98 -8.77
CA VAL A 17 5.98 35.60 -8.72
C VAL A 17 5.92 35.22 -7.25
N SER A 18 4.72 35.18 -6.69
CA SER A 18 4.45 34.65 -5.35
C SER A 18 4.95 33.20 -5.29
N MET A 19 5.89 32.91 -4.39
CA MET A 19 6.25 31.54 -4.02
C MET A 19 5.02 30.87 -3.42
N THR A 20 4.28 30.11 -4.21
CA THR A 20 3.39 29.09 -3.67
C THR A 20 4.28 28.05 -3.00
N ALA A 21 4.22 27.98 -1.68
CA ALA A 21 4.70 26.83 -0.93
C ALA A 21 3.99 25.59 -1.49
N ILE A 22 4.73 24.73 -2.18
CA ILE A 22 4.33 23.33 -2.34
C ILE A 22 4.52 22.76 -0.93
N ALA A 23 3.44 22.75 -0.15
CA ALA A 23 3.42 21.99 1.09
C ALA A 23 3.77 20.55 0.74
N ASP A 24 4.74 20.03 1.47
CA ASP A 24 5.33 18.72 1.36
C ASP A 24 4.26 17.62 1.45
N THR A 25 3.70 17.18 0.32
CA THR A 25 2.73 16.08 0.29
C THR A 25 3.38 14.74 0.65
N THR A 26 4.72 14.67 0.74
CA THR A 26 5.44 13.41 0.92
C THR A 26 5.44 12.93 2.37
N SER A 27 5.37 13.84 3.35
CA SER A 27 5.38 13.47 4.78
C SER A 27 4.01 12.95 5.28
N ASP A 28 2.89 13.51 4.78
CA ASP A 28 1.54 13.03 5.12
C ASP A 28 1.20 11.69 4.42
N GLU A 29 1.64 11.49 3.17
CA GLU A 29 1.49 10.22 2.45
C GLU A 29 2.33 9.10 3.07
N ALA A 30 3.59 9.39 3.46
CA ALA A 30 4.46 8.43 4.12
C ALA A 30 3.95 8.00 5.50
N GLY A 31 3.37 8.92 6.29
CA GLY A 31 2.73 8.62 7.57
C GLY A 31 1.53 7.67 7.41
N THR A 32 0.68 7.95 6.42
CA THR A 32 -0.51 7.13 6.10
C THR A 32 -0.12 5.75 5.56
N GLU A 33 0.98 5.65 4.82
CA GLU A 33 1.51 4.36 4.35
C GLU A 33 2.08 3.52 5.50
N TYR A 34 2.93 4.11 6.35
CA TYR A 34 3.48 3.41 7.52
C TYR A 34 2.40 2.86 8.47
N GLN A 35 1.35 3.65 8.72
CA GLN A 35 0.19 3.21 9.52
C GLN A 35 -0.55 2.03 8.87
N ARG A 36 -0.71 2.02 7.54
CA ARG A 36 -1.30 0.88 6.80
C ARG A 36 -0.41 -0.36 6.84
N LEU A 37 0.91 -0.20 6.75
CA LEU A 37 1.86 -1.31 6.81
C LEU A 37 1.82 -1.97 8.20
N THR A 38 1.84 -1.18 9.28
CA THR A 38 2.02 -1.68 10.65
C THR A 38 0.75 -2.12 11.37
N ALA A 39 -0.44 -1.74 10.90
CA ALA A 39 -1.71 -2.10 11.55
C ALA A 39 -1.90 -3.63 11.68
N PRO A 40 -2.24 -4.18 12.85
CA PRO A 40 -2.61 -5.60 12.95
C PRO A 40 -3.80 -5.95 12.04
N ARG A 41 -3.90 -7.20 11.57
CA ARG A 41 -5.04 -7.70 10.77
C ARG A 41 -6.41 -7.23 11.31
N VAL A 42 -6.61 -7.22 12.63
CA VAL A 42 -7.89 -6.84 13.28
C VAL A 42 -8.26 -5.36 13.08
N MET A 43 -7.32 -4.49 12.69
CA MET A 43 -7.49 -3.03 12.68
C MET A 43 -7.33 -2.36 11.31
N SER A 44 -7.16 -3.12 10.23
CA SER A 44 -6.84 -2.58 8.89
C SER A 44 -7.98 -2.68 7.87
N ASP A 45 -9.22 -2.37 8.26
CA ASP A 45 -10.43 -2.47 7.40
C ASP A 45 -11.02 -3.89 7.25
N ASP A 46 -10.81 -4.74 8.26
CA ASP A 46 -11.05 -6.19 8.16
C ASP A 46 -12.46 -6.67 8.51
N LEU A 47 -13.32 -5.81 9.06
CA LEU A 47 -14.74 -6.12 9.19
C LEU A 47 -15.31 -6.14 7.78
N VAL A 48 -15.73 -7.31 7.31
CA VAL A 48 -16.61 -7.46 6.15
C VAL A 48 -18.00 -7.11 6.68
N PRO A 49 -18.50 -5.86 6.57
CA PRO A 49 -19.81 -5.54 7.11
C PRO A 49 -20.82 -6.10 6.11
N ASP A 50 -21.60 -7.09 6.56
CA ASP A 50 -22.76 -7.67 5.91
C ASP A 50 -22.71 -7.69 4.37
N CYS A 51 -21.81 -8.49 3.79
CA CYS A 51 -21.93 -8.82 2.36
C CYS A 51 -23.19 -9.69 2.16
N PRO A 52 -24.20 -9.22 1.40
CA PRO A 52 -25.42 -9.99 1.18
C PRO A 52 -25.14 -11.33 0.50
N LEU A 53 -25.76 -12.40 1.01
CA LEU A 53 -25.65 -13.76 0.47
C LEU A 53 -26.50 -13.98 -0.80
N ASP A 54 -27.27 -12.98 -1.22
CA ASP A 54 -28.20 -13.04 -2.35
C ASP A 54 -27.49 -13.01 -3.73
N GLY A 55 -26.17 -13.16 -3.75
CA GLY A 55 -25.43 -13.51 -4.94
C GLY A 55 -24.76 -12.33 -5.65
N ALA A 56 -24.38 -11.28 -4.92
CA ALA A 56 -23.47 -10.25 -5.41
C ALA A 56 -22.00 -10.60 -5.07
N PRO A 57 -21.29 -11.43 -5.87
CA PRO A 57 -19.86 -11.69 -5.67
C PRO A 57 -19.00 -10.41 -5.73
N SER A 58 -19.59 -9.31 -6.21
CA SER A 58 -18.97 -7.98 -6.22
C SER A 58 -18.62 -7.46 -4.82
N CYS A 59 -19.38 -7.79 -3.78
CA CYS A 59 -19.09 -7.29 -2.43
C CYS A 59 -17.75 -7.82 -1.90
N LEU A 60 -17.57 -9.15 -1.89
CA LEU A 60 -16.32 -9.76 -1.42
C LEU A 60 -15.14 -9.35 -2.30
N LYS A 61 -15.35 -9.19 -3.62
CA LYS A 61 -14.30 -8.74 -4.52
C LYS A 61 -13.67 -7.41 -4.09
N VAL A 62 -14.46 -6.44 -3.63
CA VAL A 62 -13.93 -5.16 -3.13
C VAL A 62 -12.99 -5.38 -1.94
N PHE A 63 -13.33 -6.31 -1.03
CA PHE A 63 -12.47 -6.64 0.10
C PHE A 63 -11.22 -7.41 -0.33
N VAL A 64 -11.33 -8.29 -1.33
CA VAL A 64 -10.15 -8.95 -1.94
C VAL A 64 -9.21 -7.90 -2.51
N ASP A 65 -9.73 -6.94 -3.28
CA ASP A 65 -8.92 -5.89 -3.91
C ASP A 65 -8.23 -5.00 -2.85
N ARG A 66 -8.90 -4.68 -1.74
CA ARG A 66 -8.29 -3.96 -0.60
C ARG A 66 -7.20 -4.78 0.10
N ALA A 67 -7.45 -6.05 0.35
CA ALA A 67 -6.46 -6.94 0.96
C ALA A 67 -5.23 -7.09 0.06
N ASP A 68 -5.43 -7.18 -1.26
CA ASP A 68 -4.36 -7.26 -2.25
C ASP A 68 -3.55 -5.95 -2.32
N ALA A 69 -4.22 -4.80 -2.31
CA ALA A 69 -3.54 -3.50 -2.22
C ALA A 69 -2.65 -3.41 -0.97
N ARG A 70 -3.15 -3.87 0.19
CA ARG A 70 -2.38 -3.91 1.43
C ARG A 70 -1.16 -4.84 1.33
N LEU A 71 -1.35 -6.04 0.80
CA LEU A 71 -0.27 -7.00 0.57
C LEU A 71 0.82 -6.40 -0.33
N ASN A 72 0.41 -5.76 -1.43
CA ASN A 72 1.34 -5.17 -2.39
C ASN A 72 2.17 -4.03 -1.77
N LEU A 73 1.57 -3.17 -0.94
CA LEU A 73 2.30 -2.13 -0.20
C LEU A 73 3.37 -2.74 0.71
N LEU A 74 3.01 -3.75 1.50
CA LEU A 74 3.94 -4.49 2.36
C LEU A 74 5.06 -5.15 1.58
N TYR A 75 4.72 -5.80 0.47
CA TYR A 75 5.70 -6.42 -0.41
C TYR A 75 6.70 -5.41 -0.97
N GLN A 76 6.23 -4.26 -1.47
CA GLN A 76 7.11 -3.20 -1.99
C GLN A 76 8.01 -2.61 -0.90
N GLY A 77 7.47 -2.32 0.29
CA GLY A 77 8.25 -1.83 1.43
C GLY A 77 9.36 -2.81 1.84
N LEU A 78 9.04 -4.11 1.87
CA LEU A 78 10.04 -5.16 2.14
C LEU A 78 11.11 -5.25 1.05
N LEU A 79 10.74 -5.15 -0.23
CA LEU A 79 11.71 -5.17 -1.32
C LEU A 79 12.71 -4.01 -1.22
N GLN A 80 12.27 -2.84 -0.76
CA GLN A 80 13.14 -1.69 -0.51
C GLN A 80 14.04 -1.90 0.70
N GLN A 81 13.47 -2.36 1.81
CA GLN A 81 14.20 -2.68 3.05
C GLN A 81 15.30 -3.72 2.83
N LEU A 82 15.06 -4.71 1.95
CA LEU A 82 15.98 -5.80 1.65
C LEU A 82 16.99 -5.47 0.52
N ASN A 83 17.10 -4.22 0.06
CA ASN A 83 18.05 -3.85 -0.99
C ASN A 83 19.53 -4.17 -0.63
N ALA A 84 19.88 -4.12 0.66
CA ALA A 84 21.21 -4.46 1.15
C ALA A 84 21.44 -5.99 1.29
N ASP A 85 20.40 -6.82 1.13
CA ASP A 85 20.49 -8.28 1.18
C ASP A 85 19.81 -8.91 -0.06
N PRO A 86 20.51 -8.97 -1.21
CA PRO A 86 19.94 -9.46 -2.46
C PRO A 86 19.47 -10.92 -2.39
N GLY A 87 20.10 -11.75 -1.57
CA GLY A 87 19.74 -13.15 -1.38
C GLY A 87 18.39 -13.29 -0.69
N VAL A 88 18.20 -12.58 0.42
CA VAL A 88 16.92 -12.56 1.15
C VAL A 88 15.83 -11.88 0.32
N LYS A 89 16.15 -10.80 -0.41
CA LYS A 89 15.22 -10.16 -1.36
C LYS A 89 14.74 -11.16 -2.42
N GLN A 90 15.64 -11.93 -3.02
CA GLN A 90 15.28 -12.94 -4.01
C GLN A 90 14.45 -14.09 -3.40
N ALA A 91 14.70 -14.47 -2.15
CA ALA A 91 13.90 -15.43 -1.42
C ALA A 91 12.46 -14.91 -1.19
N LEU A 92 12.28 -13.63 -0.85
CA LEU A 92 10.96 -13.00 -0.72
C LEU A 92 10.20 -13.01 -2.05
N ILE A 93 10.82 -12.60 -3.15
CA ILE A 93 10.22 -12.63 -4.51
C ILE A 93 9.75 -14.04 -4.86
N THR A 94 10.61 -15.04 -4.59
CA THR A 94 10.29 -16.45 -4.87
C THR A 94 9.16 -16.95 -3.98
N SER A 95 9.15 -16.57 -2.70
CA SER A 95 8.08 -16.90 -1.76
C SER A 95 6.74 -16.34 -2.21
N GLU A 96 6.68 -15.08 -2.68
CA GLU A 96 5.44 -14.44 -3.13
C GLU A 96 4.87 -15.13 -4.37
N ARG A 97 5.72 -15.43 -5.37
CA ARG A 97 5.30 -16.16 -6.57
C ARG A 97 4.72 -17.54 -6.26
N ARG A 98 5.37 -18.28 -5.35
CA ARG A 98 4.87 -19.59 -4.90
C ARG A 98 3.58 -19.48 -4.12
N TRP A 99 3.45 -18.45 -3.29
CA TRP A 99 2.22 -18.19 -2.55
C TRP A 99 1.04 -17.89 -3.48
N ILE A 100 1.21 -17.08 -4.54
CA ILE A 100 0.17 -16.83 -5.54
C ILE A 100 -0.30 -18.14 -6.18
N ALA A 101 0.64 -18.98 -6.63
CA ALA A 101 0.30 -20.28 -7.22
C ALA A 101 -0.46 -21.19 -6.23
N PHE A 102 -0.04 -21.21 -4.97
CA PHE A 102 -0.74 -21.94 -3.90
C PHE A 102 -2.15 -21.38 -3.67
N ARG A 103 -2.31 -20.06 -3.52
CA ARG A 103 -3.59 -19.38 -3.30
C ARG A 103 -4.58 -19.75 -4.40
N ASP A 104 -4.16 -19.60 -5.65
CA ASP A 104 -5.03 -19.80 -6.80
C ASP A 104 -5.40 -21.29 -6.97
N ALA A 105 -4.49 -22.21 -6.66
CA ALA A 105 -4.79 -23.64 -6.66
C ALA A 105 -5.73 -24.02 -5.50
N ASN A 106 -5.46 -23.52 -4.29
CA ASN A 106 -6.26 -23.79 -3.10
C ASN A 106 -7.69 -23.26 -3.25
N CYS A 107 -7.85 -22.05 -3.77
CA CYS A 107 -9.17 -21.43 -3.93
C CYS A 107 -10.00 -21.98 -5.11
N ARG A 108 -9.48 -22.97 -5.87
CA ARG A 108 -10.29 -23.74 -6.83
C ARG A 108 -11.04 -24.90 -6.18
N VAL A 109 -10.60 -25.37 -5.01
CA VAL A 109 -11.21 -26.49 -4.27
C VAL A 109 -12.73 -26.34 -4.02
N PRO A 110 -13.29 -25.14 -3.76
CA PRO A 110 -14.73 -24.96 -3.64
C PRO A 110 -15.56 -25.50 -4.81
N SER A 111 -14.99 -25.58 -6.02
CA SER A 111 -15.63 -26.18 -7.20
C SER A 111 -16.07 -27.63 -7.00
N ALA A 112 -15.46 -28.35 -6.07
CA ALA A 112 -15.82 -29.73 -5.74
C ALA A 112 -17.14 -29.84 -4.94
N TYR A 113 -17.55 -28.76 -4.25
CA TYR A 113 -18.66 -28.81 -3.28
C TYR A 113 -19.80 -27.82 -3.58
N TYR A 114 -19.51 -26.75 -4.31
CA TYR A 114 -20.44 -25.65 -4.55
C TYR A 114 -20.60 -25.35 -6.04
N ARG A 115 -21.76 -24.78 -6.42
CA ARG A 115 -22.11 -24.35 -7.79
C ARG A 115 -22.79 -22.98 -7.74
N GLY A 116 -22.83 -22.28 -8.88
CA GLY A 116 -23.52 -20.98 -9.01
C GLY A 116 -22.99 -19.91 -8.05
N ALA A 117 -23.85 -19.02 -7.56
CA ALA A 117 -23.45 -17.91 -6.69
C ALA A 117 -22.71 -18.35 -5.41
N MET A 118 -23.06 -19.50 -4.83
CA MET A 118 -22.38 -20.03 -3.64
C MET A 118 -20.95 -20.49 -3.94
N HIS A 119 -20.70 -21.02 -5.15
CA HIS A 119 -19.34 -21.32 -5.59
C HIS A 119 -18.50 -20.05 -5.64
N ASP A 120 -19.01 -19.01 -6.31
CA ASP A 120 -18.27 -17.76 -6.51
C ASP A 120 -18.00 -17.07 -5.17
N TYR A 121 -18.99 -17.07 -4.27
CA TYR A 121 -18.81 -16.59 -2.90
C TYR A 121 -17.66 -17.32 -2.19
N LYS A 122 -17.63 -18.66 -2.23
CA LYS A 122 -16.60 -19.45 -1.55
C LYS A 122 -15.22 -19.29 -2.16
N VAL A 123 -15.12 -19.06 -3.47
CA VAL A 123 -13.86 -18.70 -4.12
C VAL A 123 -13.38 -17.34 -3.62
N GLN A 124 -14.25 -16.32 -3.60
CA GLN A 124 -13.86 -14.97 -3.15
C GLN A 124 -13.50 -14.93 -1.66
N ASP A 125 -14.23 -15.66 -0.81
CA ASP A 125 -13.95 -15.79 0.62
C ASP A 125 -12.57 -16.42 0.87
N CYS A 126 -12.23 -17.47 0.10
CA CYS A 126 -10.90 -18.07 0.14
C CYS A 126 -9.80 -17.09 -0.27
N LEU A 127 -10.00 -16.36 -1.38
CA LEU A 127 -9.04 -15.36 -1.84
C LEU A 127 -8.82 -14.28 -0.78
N LEU A 128 -9.90 -13.82 -0.14
CA LEU A 128 -9.85 -12.81 0.91
C LEU A 128 -9.04 -13.28 2.12
N ASP A 129 -9.38 -14.45 2.70
CA ASP A 129 -8.71 -14.94 3.90
C ASP A 129 -7.21 -15.21 3.65
N LEU A 130 -6.87 -15.86 2.53
CA LEU A 130 -5.47 -16.14 2.21
C LEU A 130 -4.65 -14.87 1.97
N THR A 131 -5.24 -13.87 1.29
CA THR A 131 -4.55 -12.59 1.02
C THR A 131 -4.33 -11.80 2.31
N LYS A 132 -5.33 -11.75 3.21
CA LYS A 132 -5.18 -11.15 4.55
C LYS A 132 -4.10 -11.83 5.38
N ARG A 133 -4.04 -13.16 5.39
CA ARG A 133 -2.99 -13.91 6.09
C ARG A 133 -1.61 -13.63 5.54
N ARG A 134 -1.48 -13.52 4.21
CA ARG A 134 -0.20 -13.23 3.57
C ARG A 134 0.27 -11.81 3.89
N ALA A 135 -0.62 -10.82 3.81
CA ALA A 135 -0.32 -9.45 4.24
C ALA A 135 0.19 -9.44 5.69
N GLU A 136 -0.49 -10.11 6.62
CA GLU A 136 -0.03 -10.22 8.01
C GLU A 136 1.32 -10.92 8.16
N ALA A 137 1.62 -11.94 7.34
CA ALA A 137 2.93 -12.58 7.34
C ALA A 137 4.03 -11.62 6.85
N LEU A 138 3.78 -10.87 5.77
CA LEU A 138 4.72 -9.85 5.27
C LEU A 138 4.92 -8.72 6.29
N ARG A 139 3.86 -8.28 6.97
CA ARG A 139 3.95 -7.29 8.04
C ARG A 139 4.92 -7.70 9.15
N LYS A 140 4.94 -8.98 9.52
CA LYS A 140 5.88 -9.50 10.54
C LYS A 140 7.33 -9.52 10.07
N PHE A 141 7.56 -9.49 8.76
CA PHE A 141 8.91 -9.31 8.20
C PHE A 141 9.30 -7.83 8.07
N ALA A 142 8.33 -6.92 8.09
CA ALA A 142 8.60 -5.49 8.04
C ALA A 142 9.13 -5.08 9.41
N TRP A 143 10.38 -4.58 9.44
CA TRP A 143 11.13 -4.39 10.66
C TRP A 143 10.54 -3.19 11.40
N THR A 144 9.60 -3.46 12.28
CA THR A 144 8.94 -2.44 13.12
C THR A 144 9.16 -2.82 14.57
N ASP A 145 10.43 -2.71 15.01
CA ASP A 145 10.80 -2.38 16.40
C ASP A 145 12.33 -2.18 16.63
N GLN A 146 13.19 -2.70 15.74
CA GLN A 146 14.63 -2.80 16.05
C GLN A 146 15.49 -1.56 15.71
N MET A 147 14.88 -0.43 15.34
CA MET A 147 15.60 0.82 15.04
C MET A 147 15.68 1.82 16.21
N LEU A 148 15.00 1.63 17.34
CA LEU A 148 15.15 2.56 18.48
C LEU A 148 16.35 2.26 19.39
N THR A 149 17.12 1.21 19.14
CA THR A 149 18.32 0.89 19.96
C THR A 149 19.61 0.71 19.16
N GLY A 150 19.55 0.61 17.82
CA GLY A 150 20.71 0.23 17.00
C GLY A 150 21.41 1.35 16.22
N LEU A 151 20.77 2.51 16.00
CA LEU A 151 21.32 3.54 15.11
C LEU A 151 21.58 4.89 15.74
N ASN A 152 21.48 5.05 17.06
CA ASN A 152 21.98 6.22 17.79
C ASN A 152 21.73 7.59 17.11
N LEU A 153 20.57 7.76 16.47
CA LEU A 153 20.09 9.02 15.94
C LEU A 153 18.94 9.45 16.83
N GLY A 154 19.34 9.97 17.98
CA GLY A 154 18.54 10.37 19.12
C GLY A 154 19.39 11.01 20.23
N LYS A 155 20.47 11.69 19.82
CA LYS A 155 21.04 12.90 20.42
C LYS A 155 21.37 13.85 19.28
#